data_AF-A0A433SZ25-F1
#
_entry.id   AF-A0A433SZ25-F1
#
_cell.length_a   1.000
_cell.length_b   1.000
_cell.length_c   1.000
_cell.angle_alpha   90.00
_cell.angle_beta   90.00
_cell.angle_gamma   90.00
#
_symmetry.space_group_name_H-M   'P 1'
#
loop_
_entity.id
_entity.type
_entity.pdbx_description
1 polymer ?
#
loop_
_entity_poly.entity_id
_entity_poly.type
_entity_poly.pdbx_seq_one_letter_code
_entity_poly.pdbx_strand_id
1 'polypeptide(L)'
;MYRALYAHNSKLPKYLSFEPGDKFTLVDTSVSDQWFLAQNGLGEIGYVPFNYIKKVEASTEQQVKFIDGAMEAIHLQATSEGGQYTKEQRLIMKKLVKHRAEVIKSAKDVRSSTRRRPAPAPPVVQGAGDDTPSPTTKRGQGSGEGRKTHDDSPSQSHSTKVKNSDARRGSVQS
;
A
#
# COMPACT_ATOMS: atom_id res chain seq x y z
N MET A 1 6.57 9.90 4.55
CA MET A 1 7.23 9.76 5.87
C MET A 1 7.67 11.12 6.37
N TYR A 2 8.03 11.21 7.65
CA TYR A 2 8.58 12.41 8.25
C TYR A 2 9.95 12.12 8.86
N ARG A 3 10.76 13.17 9.00
CA ARG A 3 12.09 13.16 9.61
C ARG A 3 12.16 14.25 10.67
N ALA A 4 12.78 13.95 11.81
CA ALA A 4 13.10 14.94 12.84
C ALA A 4 14.19 15.92 12.37
N LEU A 5 13.95 17.21 12.59
CA LEU A 5 14.91 18.29 12.35
C LEU A 5 15.83 18.52 13.56
N TYR A 6 15.29 18.32 14.77
CA TYR A 6 15.96 18.57 16.03
C TYR A 6 15.75 17.40 16.99
N ALA A 7 16.58 17.33 18.02
CA ALA A 7 16.40 16.39 19.12
C ALA A 7 15.21 16.84 19.98
N HIS A 8 14.44 15.89 20.48
CA HIS A 8 13.44 16.12 21.50
C HIS A 8 13.52 15.00 22.53
N ASN A 9 13.82 15.37 23.77
CA ASN A 9 13.85 14.43 24.88
C ASN A 9 12.65 14.70 25.79
N SER A 10 11.74 13.74 25.84
CA SER A 10 10.54 13.78 26.66
C SER A 10 10.60 12.68 27.71
N LYS A 11 10.45 13.07 28.99
CA LYS A 11 10.35 12.13 30.12
C LYS A 11 8.96 11.53 30.29
N LEU A 12 7.99 12.05 29.54
CA LEU A 12 6.60 11.65 29.64
C LEU A 12 6.32 10.52 28.64
N PRO A 13 5.68 9.40 29.06
CA PRO A 13 5.46 8.23 28.20
C PRO A 13 4.54 8.52 27.01
N LYS A 14 3.79 9.63 27.07
CA LYS A 14 2.87 10.05 26.01
C LYS A 14 3.59 10.80 24.88
N TYR A 15 4.78 11.32 25.12
CA TYR A 15 5.54 12.11 24.15
C TYR A 15 6.73 11.29 23.66
N LEU A 16 6.94 11.32 22.34
CA LEU A 16 7.98 10.52 21.73
C LEU A 16 9.33 11.21 21.91
N SER A 17 10.35 10.50 22.40
CA SER A 17 11.73 10.98 22.38
C SER A 17 12.40 10.59 21.06
N PHE A 18 13.15 11.50 20.45
CA PHE A 18 13.79 11.27 19.16
C PHE A 18 15.00 12.18 18.94
N GLU A 19 15.91 11.73 18.08
CA GLU A 19 17.12 12.44 17.68
C GLU A 19 16.99 13.07 16.28
N PRO A 20 17.82 14.06 15.92
CA PRO A 20 17.80 14.66 14.59
C PRO A 20 18.10 13.60 13.53
N GLY A 21 17.20 13.45 12.54
CA GLY A 21 17.33 12.40 11.53
C GLY A 21 16.42 11.21 11.68
N ASP A 22 15.83 11.03 12.86
CA ASP A 22 14.88 9.94 13.11
C ASP A 22 13.67 10.06 12.20
N LYS A 23 13.15 8.90 11.79
CA LYS A 23 12.02 8.81 10.87
C LYS A 23 10.80 8.26 11.59
N PHE A 24 9.65 8.78 11.21
CA PHE A 24 8.36 8.35 11.75
C PHE A 24 7.25 8.49 10.72
N THR A 25 6.17 7.78 10.99
CA THR A 25 4.90 7.86 10.26
C THR A 25 3.88 8.56 11.14
N LEU A 26 3.15 9.53 10.58
CA LEU A 26 2.06 10.17 11.28
C LEU A 26 0.85 9.24 11.31
N VAL A 27 0.43 8.90 12.52
CA VAL A 27 -0.73 8.07 12.81
C VAL A 27 -1.98 8.94 12.90
N ASP A 28 -1.87 10.10 13.54
CA ASP A 28 -2.97 11.04 13.69
C ASP A 28 -2.47 12.48 13.69
N THR A 29 -3.17 13.33 12.94
CA THR A 29 -2.93 14.77 12.87
C THR A 29 -4.11 15.59 13.39
N SER A 30 -5.22 14.93 13.75
CA SER A 30 -6.46 15.57 14.20
C SER A 30 -6.46 15.96 15.67
N VAL A 31 -5.41 15.61 16.42
CA VAL A 31 -5.38 15.85 17.87
C VAL A 31 -5.23 17.34 18.18
N SER A 32 -4.37 18.05 17.45
CA SER A 32 -4.21 19.51 17.53
C SER A 32 -3.36 20.01 16.36
N ASP A 33 -3.34 21.32 16.14
CA ASP A 33 -2.52 21.96 15.10
C ASP A 33 -1.01 21.99 15.42
N GLN A 34 -0.64 21.72 16.68
CA GLN A 34 0.76 21.80 17.14
C GLN A 34 1.38 20.43 17.42
N TRP A 35 0.56 19.43 17.75
CA TRP A 35 1.01 18.10 18.15
C TRP A 35 0.37 17.02 17.31
N PHE A 36 1.22 16.22 16.68
CA PHE A 36 0.79 15.06 15.90
C PHE A 36 1.15 13.78 16.64
N LEU A 37 0.29 12.77 16.52
CA LEU A 37 0.59 11.43 16.99
C LEU A 37 1.44 10.74 15.91
N ALA A 38 2.66 10.40 16.26
CA ALA A 38 3.60 9.74 15.37
C ALA A 38 4.07 8.43 15.97
N GLN A 39 4.51 7.54 15.08
CA GLN A 39 5.11 6.27 15.44
C GLN A 39 6.49 6.14 14.79
N ASN A 40 7.47 5.67 15.57
CA ASN A 40 8.81 5.36 15.07
C ASN A 40 8.92 3.90 14.57
N GLY A 41 10.07 3.56 13.98
CA GLY A 41 10.31 2.21 13.47
C GLY A 41 10.50 1.15 14.56
N LEU A 42 10.56 1.57 15.83
CA LEU A 42 10.71 0.71 17.00
C LEU A 42 9.35 0.32 17.62
N GLY A 43 8.25 0.80 17.03
CA GLY A 43 6.89 0.56 17.52
C GLY A 43 6.45 1.51 18.63
N GLU A 44 7.30 2.46 19.04
CA GLU A 44 6.93 3.47 20.02
C GLU A 44 6.02 4.51 19.36
N ILE A 45 4.92 4.82 20.04
CA ILE A 45 3.95 5.82 19.61
C ILE A 45 3.91 6.94 20.63
N GLY A 46 3.95 8.18 20.15
CA GLY A 46 3.85 9.34 21.01
C GLY A 46 3.58 10.62 20.25
N TYR A 47 3.31 11.68 20.99
CA TYR A 47 3.13 13.01 20.41
C TYR A 47 4.46 13.63 20.03
N VAL A 48 4.49 14.23 18.85
CA VAL A 48 5.62 15.00 18.32
C VAL A 48 5.16 16.41 17.94
N PRO A 49 5.97 17.45 18.22
CA PRO A 49 5.67 18.80 17.77
C PRO A 49 5.77 18.91 16.24
N PHE A 50 4.80 19.55 15.59
CA PHE A 50 4.81 19.72 14.13
C PHE A 50 6.05 20.48 13.62
N ASN A 51 6.50 21.51 14.34
CA ASN A 51 7.67 22.32 13.95
C ASN A 51 9.01 21.58 14.07
N TYR A 52 9.04 20.40 14.69
CA TYR A 52 10.25 19.59 14.86
C TYR A 52 10.44 18.61 13.72
N ILE A 53 9.46 18.49 12.83
CA ILE A 53 9.38 17.41 11.88
C ILE A 53 9.18 17.94 10.47
N LYS A 54 9.79 17.28 9.49
CA LYS A 54 9.68 17.64 8.09
C LYS A 54 9.25 16.43 7.27
N LYS A 55 8.30 16.66 6.35
CA LYS A 55 7.92 15.63 5.38
C LYS A 55 9.11 15.30 4.48
N VAL A 56 9.41 14.02 4.34
CA VAL A 56 10.47 13.52 3.46
C VAL A 56 9.88 12.62 2.38
N GLU A 57 10.48 12.70 1.20
CA GLU A 57 10.21 11.76 0.12
C GLU A 57 10.75 10.39 0.50
N ALA A 58 9.87 9.40 0.45
CA ALA A 58 10.20 8.01 0.68
C ALA A 58 9.41 7.20 -0.34
N SER A 59 10.02 6.17 -0.91
CA SER A 59 9.34 5.31 -1.87
C SER A 59 8.13 4.65 -1.21
N THR A 60 7.10 4.33 -1.99
CA THR A 60 5.93 3.61 -1.47
C THR A 60 6.33 2.34 -0.72
N GLU A 61 7.31 1.60 -1.25
CA GLU A 61 7.84 0.39 -0.61
C GLU A 61 8.45 0.67 0.75
N GLN A 62 9.26 1.72 0.87
CA GLN A 62 9.84 2.13 2.16
C GLN A 62 8.75 2.52 3.16
N GLN A 63 7.72 3.24 2.72
CA GLN A 63 6.61 3.64 3.57
C GLN A 63 5.82 2.43 4.08
N VAL A 64 5.47 1.51 3.18
CA VAL A 64 4.73 0.28 3.54
C VAL A 64 5.56 -0.59 4.48
N LYS A 65 6.85 -0.80 4.18
CA LYS A 65 7.75 -1.58 5.05
C LYS A 65 7.87 -0.95 6.43
N PHE A 66 7.97 0.37 6.49
CA PHE A 66 8.05 1.08 7.76
C PHE A 66 6.78 0.90 8.58
N ILE A 67 5.60 1.03 7.96
CA ILE A 67 4.30 0.80 8.63
C ILE A 67 4.17 -0.67 9.10
N ASP A 68 4.60 -1.62 8.27
CA ASP A 68 4.54 -3.06 8.60
C ASP A 68 5.43 -3.41 9.80
N GLY A 69 6.68 -2.91 9.85
CA GLY A 69 7.56 -3.10 11.01
C GLY A 69 7.01 -2.45 12.28
N ALA A 70 6.32 -1.33 12.13
CA ALA A 70 5.65 -0.65 13.22
C ALA A 70 4.47 -1.47 13.80
N MET A 71 3.67 -2.12 12.95
CA MET A 71 2.63 -3.04 13.40
C MET A 71 3.22 -4.26 14.10
N GLU A 72 4.30 -4.80 13.58
CA GLU A 72 5.01 -5.94 14.16
C GLU A 72 5.55 -5.62 15.55
N ALA A 73 6.16 -4.44 15.73
CA ALA A 73 6.66 -4.01 17.02
C ALA A 73 5.54 -3.86 18.07
N ILE A 74 4.37 -3.33 17.70
CA ILE A 74 3.20 -3.29 18.59
C ILE A 74 2.74 -4.71 18.96
N HIS A 75 2.73 -5.65 18.01
CA HIS A 75 2.38 -7.05 18.29
C HIS A 75 3.35 -7.67 19.28
N LEU A 76 4.66 -7.46 19.08
CA LEU A 76 5.69 -8.00 19.96
C LEU A 76 5.56 -7.46 21.39
N GLN A 77 5.29 -6.17 21.54
CA GLN A 77 4.99 -5.55 22.84
C GLN A 77 3.77 -6.22 23.50
N ALA A 78 2.66 -6.36 22.77
CA ALA A 78 1.45 -6.99 23.31
C ALA A 78 1.67 -8.48 23.66
N THR A 79 2.47 -9.22 22.88
CA THR A 79 2.83 -10.61 23.20
C THR A 79 3.63 -10.69 24.51
N SER A 80 4.54 -9.74 24.75
CA SER A 80 5.30 -9.68 26.00
C SER A 80 4.43 -9.35 27.22
N GLU A 81 3.32 -8.63 27.02
CA GLU A 81 2.37 -8.21 28.07
C GLU A 81 1.22 -9.22 28.30
N GLY A 82 1.35 -10.46 27.82
CA GLY A 82 0.33 -11.51 27.99
C GLY A 82 -0.63 -11.67 26.81
N GLY A 83 -0.25 -11.19 25.63
CA GLY A 83 -0.95 -11.42 24.36
C GLY A 83 -2.21 -10.57 24.16
N GLN A 84 -2.44 -9.57 25.00
CA GLN A 84 -3.62 -8.71 24.94
C GLN A 84 -3.25 -7.31 24.49
N TYR A 85 -3.90 -6.84 23.42
CA TYR A 85 -3.74 -5.45 22.97
C TYR A 85 -4.52 -4.49 23.87
N THR A 86 -3.88 -3.42 24.33
CA THR A 86 -4.55 -2.30 25.00
C THR A 86 -5.53 -1.60 24.03
N LYS A 87 -6.49 -0.84 24.58
CA LYS A 87 -7.44 -0.08 23.74
C LYS A 87 -6.72 0.88 22.79
N GLU A 88 -5.65 1.51 23.28
CA GLU A 88 -4.81 2.42 22.52
C GLU A 88 -4.04 1.70 21.41
N GLN A 89 -3.38 0.58 21.73
CA GLN A 89 -2.68 -0.25 20.74
C GLN A 89 -3.63 -0.70 19.62
N ARG A 90 -4.87 -1.12 19.95
CA ARG A 90 -5.88 -1.49 18.92
C ARG A 90 -6.26 -0.32 18.03
N LEU A 91 -6.43 0.87 18.60
CA LEU A 91 -6.77 2.07 17.82
C LEU A 91 -5.63 2.44 16.87
N ILE A 92 -4.40 2.38 17.36
CA ILE A 92 -3.21 2.65 16.57
C ILE A 92 -3.06 1.63 15.46
N MET A 93 -3.18 0.33 15.76
CA MET A 93 -3.19 -0.74 14.77
C MET A 93 -4.23 -0.50 13.66
N LYS A 94 -5.45 -0.11 14.03
CA LYS A 94 -6.50 0.24 13.06
C LYS A 94 -6.10 1.44 12.19
N LYS A 95 -5.48 2.46 12.77
CA LYS A 95 -4.98 3.63 12.03
C LYS A 95 -3.84 3.26 11.09
N LEU A 96 -2.92 2.39 11.52
CA LEU A 96 -1.79 1.92 10.69
C LEU A 96 -2.25 1.10 9.50
N VAL A 97 -3.18 0.16 9.70
CA VAL A 97 -3.76 -0.64 8.61
C VAL A 97 -4.44 0.27 7.59
N LYS A 98 -5.20 1.27 8.05
CA LYS A 98 -5.83 2.26 7.17
C LYS A 98 -4.79 3.07 6.40
N HIS A 99 -3.78 3.61 7.09
CA HIS A 99 -2.71 4.40 6.48
C HIS A 99 -1.94 3.58 5.43
N ARG A 100 -1.63 2.32 5.71
CA ARG A 100 -0.98 1.40 4.78
C ARG A 100 -1.80 1.23 3.49
N ALA A 101 -3.11 1.00 3.63
CA ALA A 101 -4.01 0.86 2.49
C ALA A 101 -4.07 2.13 1.64
N GLU A 102 -4.09 3.31 2.28
CA GLU A 102 -4.07 4.61 1.62
C GLU A 102 -2.77 4.81 0.84
N VAL A 103 -1.61 4.54 1.45
CA VAL A 103 -0.30 4.63 0.78
C VAL A 103 -0.23 3.75 -0.47
N ILE A 104 -0.72 2.50 -0.38
CA ILE A 104 -0.76 1.57 -1.52
C ILE A 104 -1.72 2.06 -2.60
N LYS A 105 -2.90 2.57 -2.21
CA LYS A 105 -3.90 3.10 -3.14
C LYS A 105 -3.35 4.30 -3.90
N SER A 106 -2.80 5.29 -3.19
CA SER A 106 -2.21 6.49 -3.80
C SER A 106 -1.08 6.13 -4.78
N ALA A 107 -0.26 5.13 -4.49
CA ALA A 107 0.78 4.69 -5.41
C ALA A 107 0.24 4.06 -6.70
N LYS A 108 -0.90 3.34 -6.63
CA LYS A 108 -1.57 2.79 -7.82
C LYS A 108 -2.21 3.90 -8.66
N ASP A 109 -2.85 4.87 -8.02
CA ASP A 109 -3.48 6.01 -8.68
C ASP A 109 -2.45 6.91 -9.39
N VAL A 110 -1.30 7.15 -8.74
CA VAL A 110 -0.19 7.87 -9.39
C VAL A 110 0.26 7.08 -10.63
N ARG A 111 0.54 5.77 -10.50
CA ARG A 111 1.04 4.94 -11.60
C ARG A 111 0.02 4.77 -12.75
N SER A 112 -1.28 4.85 -12.48
CA SER A 112 -2.33 4.85 -13.52
C SER A 112 -2.46 6.21 -14.21
N SER A 113 -2.31 7.32 -13.47
CA SER A 113 -2.31 8.67 -14.02
C SER A 113 -1.10 8.96 -14.92
N THR A 114 0.08 8.45 -14.59
CA THR A 114 1.29 8.64 -15.41
C THR A 114 1.21 7.89 -16.75
N ARG A 115 0.48 6.76 -16.81
CA ARG A 115 0.22 6.03 -18.06
C ARG A 115 -0.82 6.67 -18.96
N ARG A 116 -1.58 7.65 -18.47
CA ARG A 116 -2.72 8.27 -19.19
C ARG A 116 -2.41 9.61 -19.85
N ARG A 117 -1.16 10.09 -19.86
CA ARG A 117 -0.82 11.30 -20.63
C ARG A 117 -0.62 10.93 -22.11
N PRO A 118 -1.52 11.36 -23.03
CA PRO A 118 -1.21 11.30 -24.46
C PRO A 118 -0.04 12.26 -24.73
N ALA A 119 0.81 11.92 -25.69
CA ALA A 119 1.88 12.82 -26.11
C ALA A 119 1.28 14.18 -26.53
N PRO A 120 1.92 15.31 -26.19
CA PRO A 120 1.50 16.61 -26.71
C PRO A 120 1.54 16.57 -28.24
N ALA A 121 0.49 17.07 -28.89
CA ALA A 121 0.40 17.10 -30.35
C ALA A 121 1.59 17.88 -30.93
N PRO A 122 2.19 17.42 -32.05
CA PRO A 122 3.26 18.17 -32.72
C PRO A 122 2.75 19.58 -33.11
N PRO A 123 3.60 20.61 -33.05
CA PRO A 123 3.22 21.97 -33.39
C PRO A 123 2.75 22.01 -34.85
N VAL A 124 1.51 22.46 -35.06
CA VAL A 124 0.97 22.73 -36.41
C VAL A 124 1.72 23.93 -36.97
N VAL A 125 2.59 23.69 -37.94
CA VAL A 125 3.22 24.74 -38.73
C VAL A 125 2.15 25.32 -39.66
N GLN A 126 1.74 26.57 -39.43
CA GLN A 126 0.81 27.29 -40.30
C GLN A 126 1.59 28.15 -41.30
N GLY A 127 1.30 27.96 -42.59
CA GLY A 127 1.74 28.78 -43.73
C GLY A 127 2.20 27.90 -44.88
N ALA A 128 1.80 28.07 -46.14
CA ALA A 128 0.84 28.95 -46.82
C ALA A 128 0.40 28.19 -48.10
N GLY A 129 -0.76 28.53 -48.69
CA GLY A 129 -1.47 27.72 -49.68
C GLY A 129 -0.84 27.58 -51.07
N ASP A 130 -1.34 26.62 -51.85
CA ASP A 130 -1.93 26.81 -53.19
C ASP A 130 -2.53 25.47 -53.71
N ASP A 131 -3.68 25.56 -54.40
CA ASP A 131 -4.26 24.68 -55.42
C ASP A 131 -4.48 23.14 -55.23
N THR A 132 -5.77 22.77 -55.01
CA THR A 132 -6.67 21.81 -55.74
C THR A 132 -6.20 20.36 -56.14
N PRO A 133 -7.07 19.34 -56.40
CA PRO A 133 -8.45 19.00 -55.98
C PRO A 133 -8.58 17.69 -55.16
N SER A 134 -9.77 17.45 -54.62
CA SER A 134 -10.25 16.16 -54.08
C SER A 134 -10.30 15.02 -55.13
N PRO A 135 -10.29 13.74 -54.66
CA PRO A 135 -11.11 12.71 -55.29
C PRO A 135 -12.08 12.07 -54.29
N THR A 136 -13.37 12.28 -54.57
CA THR A 136 -14.44 11.27 -54.73
C THR A 136 -14.33 9.94 -53.97
N THR A 137 -15.27 9.77 -53.04
CA THR A 137 -16.17 8.61 -52.86
C THR A 137 -15.56 7.20 -52.94
N LYS A 138 -15.63 6.45 -51.83
CA LYS A 138 -16.11 5.06 -51.87
C LYS A 138 -16.83 4.65 -50.59
N ARG A 139 -18.17 4.66 -50.73
CA ARG A 139 -19.15 3.90 -49.97
C ARG A 139 -18.82 2.40 -50.07
N GLY A 140 -18.89 1.68 -48.95
CA GLY A 140 -18.76 0.23 -48.90
C GLY A 140 -19.37 -0.33 -47.62
N GLN A 141 -20.68 -0.50 -47.61
CA GLN A 141 -21.35 -1.49 -46.75
C GLN A 141 -20.99 -2.89 -47.27
N GLY A 142 -20.64 -3.80 -46.38
CA GLY A 142 -20.40 -5.21 -46.70
C GLY A 142 -20.79 -6.08 -45.51
N SER A 143 -22.01 -6.57 -45.56
CA SER A 143 -22.63 -7.59 -44.72
C SER A 143 -22.05 -8.99 -45.01
N GLY A 144 -22.16 -9.91 -44.05
CA GLY A 144 -22.07 -11.37 -44.27
C GLY A 144 -21.20 -12.04 -43.19
N GLU A 145 -21.77 -12.70 -42.18
CA GLU A 145 -22.35 -14.07 -42.18
C GLU A 145 -21.34 -15.19 -41.93
N GLY A 146 -21.67 -16.03 -40.93
CA GLY A 146 -21.18 -17.41 -40.76
C GLY A 146 -19.83 -17.56 -40.04
N ARG A 147 -19.57 -18.54 -39.18
CA ARG A 147 -20.26 -19.80 -38.85
C ARG A 147 -19.79 -20.29 -37.47
N LYS A 148 -20.68 -21.02 -36.80
CA LYS A 148 -20.44 -21.95 -35.69
C LYS A 148 -19.47 -23.08 -36.09
N THR A 149 -18.67 -23.53 -35.12
CA THR A 149 -18.18 -24.91 -34.88
C THR A 149 -17.85 -24.95 -33.37
N HIS A 150 -18.55 -25.64 -32.45
CA HIS A 150 -18.63 -27.11 -32.25
C HIS A 150 -17.30 -27.79 -32.63
N ASP A 151 -16.57 -28.53 -31.81
CA ASP A 151 -16.93 -29.42 -30.71
C ASP A 151 -15.62 -29.88 -30.03
N ASP A 152 -15.75 -30.78 -29.05
CA ASP A 152 -14.77 -31.76 -28.56
C ASP A 152 -14.00 -31.44 -27.27
N SER A 153 -14.67 -31.78 -26.17
CA SER A 153 -14.03 -32.38 -24.98
C SER A 153 -13.60 -33.82 -25.30
N PRO A 154 -12.54 -34.33 -24.66
CA PRO A 154 -12.77 -35.38 -23.65
C PRO A 154 -11.93 -35.13 -22.37
N SER A 155 -12.52 -35.22 -21.17
CA SER A 155 -12.71 -36.45 -20.38
C SER A 155 -11.42 -37.20 -20.05
N GLN A 156 -10.89 -37.05 -18.83
CA GLN A 156 -11.01 -38.05 -17.74
C GLN A 156 -10.05 -37.76 -16.56
N SER A 157 -10.59 -38.01 -15.35
CA SER A 157 -10.03 -38.75 -14.19
C SER A 157 -8.51 -38.66 -13.93
N HIS A 158 -8.02 -38.46 -12.71
CA HIS A 158 -7.97 -39.51 -11.69
C HIS A 158 -7.80 -38.91 -10.29
N SER A 159 -8.66 -39.35 -9.39
CA SER A 159 -8.47 -39.33 -7.94
C SER A 159 -7.17 -40.04 -7.54
N THR A 160 -6.40 -39.45 -6.61
CA THR A 160 -5.68 -40.25 -5.60
C THR A 160 -5.85 -39.63 -4.23
N LYS A 161 -6.61 -40.36 -3.43
CA LYS A 161 -6.83 -40.21 -2.00
C LYS A 161 -5.64 -40.83 -1.29
N VAL A 162 -4.80 -40.03 -0.63
CA VAL A 162 -3.79 -40.56 0.29
C VAL A 162 -4.40 -40.58 1.68
N LYS A 163 -4.94 -41.74 2.05
CA LYS A 163 -5.10 -42.18 3.44
C LYS A 163 -3.80 -42.86 3.82
N ASN A 164 -3.15 -42.40 4.89
CA ASN A 164 -2.21 -43.20 5.68
C ASN A 164 -2.03 -42.46 7.00
N SER A 165 -1.96 -43.08 8.16
CA SER A 165 -2.49 -44.34 8.67
C SER A 165 -2.25 -44.23 10.17
N ASP A 166 -3.26 -44.62 10.92
CA ASP A 166 -3.23 -44.83 12.36
C ASP A 166 -2.04 -45.72 12.74
N ALA A 167 -1.20 -45.27 13.68
CA ALA A 167 -0.24 -46.11 14.37
C ALA A 167 -0.41 -45.89 15.87
N ARG A 168 -1.21 -46.77 16.46
CA ARG A 168 -1.28 -47.08 17.89
C ARG A 168 0.09 -47.50 18.43
N ARG A 169 0.14 -47.51 19.78
CA ARG A 169 0.98 -48.33 20.71
C ARG A 169 2.15 -47.54 21.31
N GLY A 170 2.37 -47.47 22.62
CA GLY A 170 1.76 -48.05 23.82
C GLY A 170 2.10 -47.15 25.04
N SER A 171 1.34 -47.15 26.13
CA SER A 171 1.23 -48.19 27.17
C SER A 171 2.29 -48.03 28.29
N VAL A 172 1.78 -47.57 29.44
CA VAL A 172 2.07 -47.91 30.87
C VAL A 172 3.39 -47.59 31.59
N GLN A 173 3.17 -47.24 32.87
CA GLN A 173 3.96 -47.50 34.10
C GLN A 173 5.16 -46.58 34.37
N SER A 174 5.38 -46.04 35.58
CA SER A 174 4.90 -46.39 36.94
C SER A 174 4.73 -45.15 37.81
#